data_AF-A0A956CA04-F1
#
_entry.id   AF-A0A956CA04-F1
#
_cell.length_a   1.000
_cell.length_b   1.000
_cell.length_c   1.000
_cell.angle_alpha   90.00
_cell.angle_beta   90.00
_cell.angle_gamma   90.00
#
_symmetry.space_group_name_H-M   'P 1'
#
loop_
_entity.id
_entity.type
_entity.pdbx_description
1 polymer ?
#
loop_
_entity_poly.entity_id
_entity_poly.type
_entity_poly.pdbx_seq_one_letter_code
_entity_poly.pdbx_strand_id
1 'polypeptide(L)'
;MSDERNGDAVSAERDAVSDERDAVSDERDGDAASDERDAVSDERDGHTVSDEHDGDTLNDAPEKKRRGGFFLNVVPAALYVMAVFYGGAMRGSAVPLAEFRWGDKALHALAFAGMQIAMLRAVRFGAPELSPAKQRLLSLALVVAVGGLLELYQLGLPHRSAELADWLADTVGAALVFAVQGGVARRGDPAASQQS
;
A
#
# COMPACT_ATOMS: atom_id res chain seq x y z
N MET A 1 20.16 53.90 39.42
CA MET A 1 18.84 53.89 40.09
C MET A 1 17.79 53.93 38.99
N SER A 2 17.11 52.87 38.59
CA SER A 2 17.14 51.46 38.97
C SER A 2 16.54 50.70 37.78
N ASP A 3 17.17 49.58 37.43
CA ASP A 3 16.58 48.53 36.60
C ASP A 3 15.37 47.95 37.31
N GLU A 4 14.20 47.91 36.66
CA GLU A 4 13.06 47.09 37.09
C GLU A 4 11.96 47.11 36.02
N ARG A 5 12.12 46.29 34.98
CA ARG A 5 10.98 45.92 34.09
C ARG A 5 11.25 44.69 33.22
N ASN A 6 11.86 43.66 33.78
CA ASN A 6 12.12 42.41 33.04
C ASN A 6 11.89 41.15 33.90
N GLY A 7 10.82 41.14 34.69
CA GLY A 7 10.55 40.08 35.67
C GLY A 7 9.24 39.29 35.47
N ASP A 8 8.44 39.58 34.44
CA ASP A 8 7.03 39.11 34.43
C ASP A 8 6.63 38.22 33.25
N ALA A 9 7.59 37.79 32.42
CA ALA A 9 7.31 36.91 31.27
C ALA A 9 7.99 35.54 31.34
N VAL A 10 8.75 35.25 32.40
CA VAL A 10 9.55 34.00 32.50
C VAL A 10 8.96 32.99 33.49
N SER A 11 7.82 33.30 34.12
CA SER A 11 7.18 32.44 35.13
C SER A 11 6.01 31.60 34.59
N ALA A 12 5.72 31.66 33.29
CA ALA A 12 4.64 30.88 32.67
C ALA A 12 5.11 29.65 31.87
N GLU A 13 6.43 29.41 31.75
CA GLU A 13 6.99 28.35 30.90
C GLU A 13 7.69 27.22 31.67
N ARG A 14 7.44 27.07 32.98
CA ARG A 14 8.05 26.01 33.81
C ARG A 14 7.10 25.08 34.57
N ASP A 15 5.79 25.16 34.33
CA ASP A 15 4.77 24.35 35.04
C ASP A 15 4.00 23.36 34.15
N ALA A 16 4.55 22.97 32.99
CA ALA A 16 3.88 22.00 32.09
C ALA A 16 4.78 20.83 31.64
N VAL A 17 5.90 20.59 32.33
CA VAL A 17 6.79 19.45 32.06
C VAL A 17 7.19 18.82 33.39
N SER A 18 6.31 18.02 34.00
CA SER A 18 6.68 17.10 35.10
C SER A 18 5.70 15.95 35.40
N ASP A 19 4.49 15.86 34.81
CA ASP A 19 3.45 14.94 35.33
C ASP A 19 3.01 13.75 34.45
N GLU A 20 3.81 13.28 33.49
CA GLU A 20 3.44 12.06 32.71
C GLU A 20 4.58 11.05 32.53
N ARG A 21 5.34 10.80 33.59
CA ARG A 21 6.15 9.59 33.72
C ARG A 21 5.95 9.04 35.12
N ASP A 22 4.92 8.22 35.29
CA ASP A 22 4.86 7.13 36.27
C ASP A 22 3.42 6.60 36.33
N ALA A 23 3.16 5.52 35.60
CA ALA A 23 2.18 4.46 35.91
C ALA A 23 1.84 3.69 34.63
N VAL A 24 2.42 2.50 34.45
CA VAL A 24 1.71 1.23 34.25
C VAL A 24 2.75 0.13 34.40
N SER A 25 2.73 -0.47 35.58
CA SER A 25 3.28 -1.79 35.86
C SER A 25 2.28 -2.87 35.43
N ASP A 26 2.81 -4.10 35.37
CA ASP A 26 2.12 -5.37 35.63
C ASP A 26 1.85 -6.32 34.45
N GLU A 27 2.70 -7.35 34.46
CA GLU A 27 2.35 -8.77 34.48
C GLU A 27 1.48 -9.33 33.34
N ARG A 28 2.11 -10.16 32.51
CA ARG A 28 1.40 -11.29 31.90
C ARG A 28 2.32 -12.48 31.64
N ASP A 29 2.55 -13.25 32.71
CA ASP A 29 2.68 -14.69 32.61
C ASP A 29 1.35 -15.29 32.16
N GLY A 30 1.41 -16.30 31.29
CA GLY A 30 0.21 -16.92 30.73
C GLY A 30 0.54 -18.07 29.78
N ASP A 31 0.82 -19.23 30.38
CA ASP A 31 0.77 -20.56 29.77
C ASP A 31 -0.47 -20.80 28.90
N ALA A 32 -0.28 -21.41 27.74
CA ALA A 32 -1.25 -22.28 27.06
C ALA A 32 -0.45 -23.20 26.12
N ALA A 33 -0.10 -24.42 26.54
CA ALA A 33 -0.96 -25.60 26.54
C ALA A 33 -1.54 -25.93 25.16
N SER A 34 -0.86 -26.88 24.50
CA SER A 34 -1.42 -28.07 23.84
C SER A 34 -2.78 -27.95 23.14
N ASP A 35 -2.76 -28.05 21.81
CA ASP A 35 -3.90 -28.54 21.04
C ASP A 35 -3.36 -29.56 20.02
N GLU A 36 -3.13 -30.77 20.52
CA GLU A 36 -3.05 -31.98 19.70
C GLU A 36 -4.42 -32.18 19.04
N ARG A 37 -4.44 -32.34 17.71
CA ARG A 37 -5.60 -32.90 17.02
C ARG A 37 -5.18 -34.12 16.23
N ASP A 38 -5.66 -35.22 16.76
CA ASP A 38 -5.80 -36.54 16.16
C ASP A 38 -6.42 -36.46 14.76
N ALA A 39 -5.75 -37.11 13.81
CA ALA A 39 -6.38 -37.67 12.64
C ALA A 39 -5.88 -39.11 12.49
N VAL A 40 -6.61 -40.01 13.15
CA VAL A 40 -6.44 -41.46 13.07
C VAL A 40 -7.55 -42.03 12.16
N SER A 41 -7.12 -42.99 11.34
CA SER A 41 -7.89 -43.99 10.57
C SER A 41 -8.45 -43.60 9.20
N ASP A 42 -7.77 -44.07 8.16
CA ASP A 42 -8.38 -45.02 7.21
C ASP A 42 -7.27 -45.87 6.55
N GLU A 43 -6.93 -46.98 7.20
CA GLU A 43 -6.29 -48.11 6.53
C GLU A 43 -7.38 -48.95 5.84
N ARG A 44 -7.31 -49.05 4.51
CA ARG A 44 -7.92 -50.18 3.81
C ARG A 44 -7.05 -50.63 2.66
N ASP A 45 -6.44 -51.79 2.88
CA ASP A 45 -5.71 -52.59 1.92
C ASP A 45 -6.54 -52.95 0.68
N GLY A 46 -5.86 -52.97 -0.47
CA GLY A 46 -6.43 -53.40 -1.74
C GLY A 46 -5.36 -53.49 -2.83
N HIS A 47 -4.34 -54.32 -2.60
CA HIS A 47 -3.35 -54.70 -3.61
C HIS A 47 -4.02 -55.47 -4.75
N THR A 48 -3.98 -54.92 -5.98
CA THR A 48 -3.96 -55.70 -7.22
C THR A 48 -2.96 -55.08 -8.20
N VAL A 49 -2.30 -55.97 -8.90
CA VAL A 49 -1.07 -55.83 -9.68
C VAL A 49 -1.39 -55.52 -11.14
N SER A 50 -0.53 -54.70 -11.75
CA SER A 50 -0.23 -54.52 -13.19
C SER A 50 -1.37 -54.24 -14.17
N ASP A 51 -1.29 -53.10 -14.87
CA ASP A 51 -0.78 -53.06 -16.25
C ASP A 51 -0.76 -51.63 -16.81
N GLU A 52 0.06 -51.44 -17.85
CA GLU A 52 0.13 -50.29 -18.77
C GLU A 52 0.93 -49.04 -18.35
N HIS A 53 2.24 -49.18 -18.57
CA HIS A 53 3.15 -48.11 -18.97
C HIS A 53 2.73 -47.57 -20.34
N ASP A 54 1.96 -46.47 -20.36
CA ASP A 54 1.72 -45.70 -21.57
C ASP A 54 1.87 -44.20 -21.30
N GLY A 55 2.89 -43.63 -21.94
CA GLY A 55 2.83 -42.27 -22.49
C GLY A 55 2.57 -41.14 -21.53
N ASP A 56 3.58 -40.87 -20.70
CA ASP A 56 3.72 -39.67 -19.88
C ASP A 56 3.59 -38.36 -20.71
N THR A 57 2.38 -37.85 -20.91
CA THR A 57 2.15 -36.44 -21.25
C THR A 57 1.88 -35.65 -19.97
N LEU A 58 2.84 -35.67 -19.04
CA LEU A 58 2.86 -34.81 -17.87
C LEU A 58 3.09 -33.34 -18.29
N ASN A 59 2.10 -32.51 -17.99
CA ASN A 59 2.28 -31.26 -17.23
C ASN A 59 3.01 -30.04 -17.84
N ASP A 60 2.77 -29.65 -19.09
CA ASP A 60 3.26 -28.34 -19.59
C ASP A 60 2.24 -27.17 -19.54
N ALA A 61 1.02 -27.38 -19.02
CA ALA A 61 -0.05 -26.37 -19.10
C ALA A 61 -0.30 -25.44 -17.88
N PRO A 62 0.44 -25.43 -16.74
CA PRO A 62 0.21 -24.43 -15.69
C PRO A 62 1.11 -23.18 -15.80
N GLU A 63 2.28 -23.26 -16.44
CA GLU A 63 3.29 -22.18 -16.38
C GLU A 63 2.99 -20.99 -17.30
N LYS A 64 2.56 -21.25 -18.55
CA LYS A 64 2.27 -20.19 -19.54
C LYS A 64 1.16 -19.24 -19.11
N LYS A 65 0.11 -19.74 -18.44
CA LYS A 65 -1.04 -18.93 -17.99
C LYS A 65 -0.65 -17.97 -16.85
N ARG A 66 0.24 -18.39 -15.94
CA ARG A 66 0.76 -17.54 -14.86
C ARG A 66 1.73 -16.49 -15.38
N ARG A 67 2.58 -16.84 -16.35
CA ARG A 67 3.51 -15.89 -17.00
C ARG A 67 2.75 -14.78 -17.72
N GLY A 68 1.75 -15.10 -18.54
CA GLY A 68 0.90 -14.09 -19.21
C GLY A 68 0.19 -13.16 -18.23
N GLY A 69 -0.32 -13.70 -17.12
CA GLY A 69 -0.92 -12.90 -16.05
C GLY A 69 0.05 -11.94 -15.37
N PHE A 70 1.30 -12.36 -15.13
CA PHE A 70 2.32 -11.50 -14.53
C PHE A 70 2.62 -10.28 -15.40
N PHE A 71 2.88 -10.48 -16.69
CA PHE A 71 3.19 -9.39 -17.62
C PHE A 71 2.06 -8.37 -17.78
N LEU A 72 0.80 -8.79 -17.64
CA LEU A 72 -0.36 -7.89 -17.80
C LEU A 72 -0.77 -7.15 -16.52
N ASN A 73 -0.25 -7.57 -15.35
CA ASN A 73 -0.67 -7.01 -14.05
C ASN A 73 0.48 -6.36 -13.29
N VAL A 74 1.68 -6.94 -13.32
CA VAL A 74 2.82 -6.46 -12.51
C VAL A 74 3.72 -5.52 -13.31
N VAL A 75 4.07 -5.90 -14.54
CA VAL A 75 4.98 -5.10 -15.37
C VAL A 75 4.48 -3.67 -15.61
N PRO A 76 3.18 -3.41 -15.90
CA PRO A 76 2.69 -2.04 -16.04
C PRO A 76 2.88 -1.21 -14.77
N ALA A 77 2.65 -1.78 -13.59
CA ALA A 77 2.85 -1.07 -12.32
C ALA A 77 4.34 -0.74 -12.09
N ALA A 78 5.24 -1.70 -12.33
CA ALA A 78 6.68 -1.50 -12.21
C ALA A 78 7.18 -0.42 -13.17
N LEU A 79 6.78 -0.49 -14.45
CA LEU A 79 7.13 0.53 -15.45
C LEU A 79 6.57 1.91 -15.09
N TYR A 80 5.36 1.97 -14.54
CA TYR A 80 4.77 3.23 -14.09
C TYR A 80 5.58 3.87 -12.97
N VAL A 81 5.96 3.09 -11.95
CA VAL A 81 6.83 3.57 -10.85
C VAL A 81 8.15 4.11 -11.43
N MET A 82 8.79 3.35 -12.33
CA MET A 82 10.03 3.81 -12.98
C MET A 82 9.83 5.11 -13.78
N ALA A 83 8.73 5.23 -14.52
CA ALA A 83 8.41 6.43 -15.29
C ALA A 83 8.21 7.66 -14.39
N VAL A 84 7.56 7.51 -13.24
CA VAL A 84 7.35 8.59 -12.28
C VAL A 84 8.67 9.02 -11.64
N PHE A 85 9.53 8.09 -11.24
CA PHE A 85 10.87 8.42 -10.72
C PHE A 85 11.73 9.12 -11.77
N TYR A 86 11.71 8.61 -13.00
CA TYR A 86 12.43 9.20 -14.12
C TYR A 86 11.94 10.63 -14.41
N GLY A 87 10.62 10.84 -14.43
CA GLY A 87 10.02 12.17 -14.58
C GLY A 87 10.37 13.12 -13.44
N GLY A 88 10.30 12.66 -12.19
CA GLY A 88 10.68 13.43 -11.00
C GLY A 88 12.15 13.85 -11.00
N ALA A 89 13.04 13.07 -11.64
CA ALA A 89 14.45 13.39 -11.77
C ALA A 89 14.75 14.50 -12.80
N MET A 90 13.86 14.74 -13.77
CA MET A 90 14.09 15.73 -14.84
C MET A 90 14.12 17.17 -14.32
N ARG A 91 14.80 18.06 -15.06
CA ARG A 91 14.80 19.51 -14.78
C ARG A 91 13.69 20.20 -15.57
N GLY A 92 12.76 20.84 -14.85
CA GLY A 92 11.64 21.57 -15.44
C GLY A 92 10.59 20.66 -16.10
N SER A 93 9.34 21.12 -16.09
CA SER A 93 8.23 20.47 -16.77
C SER A 93 7.84 21.30 -18.00
N ALA A 94 8.05 20.77 -19.21
CA ALA A 94 7.53 21.36 -20.44
C ALA A 94 6.01 21.13 -20.61
N VAL A 95 5.31 20.78 -19.52
CA VAL A 95 3.91 20.38 -19.54
C VAL A 95 3.06 21.64 -19.33
N PRO A 96 2.18 22.02 -20.27
CA PRO A 96 1.41 23.27 -20.20
C PRO A 96 0.57 23.41 -18.91
N LEU A 97 0.14 22.28 -18.33
CA LEU A 97 -0.59 22.30 -17.06
C LEU A 97 0.25 22.85 -15.91
N ALA A 98 1.57 22.61 -15.90
CA ALA A 98 2.47 23.03 -14.82
C ALA A 98 2.67 24.56 -14.74
N GLU A 99 2.33 25.30 -15.81
CA GLU A 99 2.42 26.77 -15.82
C GLU A 99 1.32 27.44 -14.98
N PHE A 100 0.25 26.72 -14.61
CA PHE A 100 -0.77 27.21 -13.69
C PHE A 100 -0.32 27.04 -12.23
N ARG A 101 -0.78 27.94 -11.33
CA ARG A 101 -0.37 28.00 -9.91
C ARG A 101 -0.44 26.67 -9.15
N TRP A 102 -1.35 25.77 -9.52
CA TRP A 102 -1.55 24.46 -8.90
C TRP A 102 -1.30 23.28 -9.86
N GLY A 103 -0.78 23.58 -11.05
CA GLY A 103 -0.62 22.65 -12.15
C GLY A 103 0.30 21.48 -11.85
N ASP A 104 1.44 21.81 -11.27
CA ASP A 104 2.45 20.85 -10.82
C ASP A 104 1.85 19.83 -9.83
N LYS A 105 1.10 20.33 -8.84
CA LYS A 105 0.46 19.51 -7.80
C LYS A 105 -0.69 18.68 -8.37
N ALA A 106 -1.43 19.23 -9.34
CA ALA A 106 -2.45 18.48 -10.07
C ALA A 106 -1.84 17.34 -10.92
N LEU A 107 -0.67 17.56 -11.52
CA LEU A 107 0.05 16.54 -12.29
C LEU A 107 0.51 15.39 -11.38
N HIS A 108 1.04 15.71 -10.20
CA HIS A 108 1.37 14.75 -9.15
C HIS A 108 0.15 13.90 -8.75
N ALA A 109 -0.94 14.57 -8.37
CA ALA A 109 -2.19 13.88 -8.01
C ALA A 109 -2.70 12.98 -9.15
N LEU A 110 -2.65 13.43 -10.41
CA LEU A 110 -3.07 12.63 -11.56
C LEU A 110 -2.14 11.44 -11.81
N ALA A 111 -0.83 11.63 -11.69
CA ALA A 111 0.17 10.58 -11.86
C ALA A 111 -0.05 9.46 -10.84
N PHE A 112 -0.28 9.80 -9.57
CA PHE A 112 -0.50 8.83 -8.50
C PHE A 112 -1.91 8.24 -8.47
N ALA A 113 -2.92 8.96 -8.99
CA ALA A 113 -4.22 8.38 -9.30
C ALA A 113 -4.10 7.23 -10.32
N GLY A 114 -3.34 7.44 -11.41
CA GLY A 114 -3.05 6.39 -12.39
C GLY A 114 -2.25 5.22 -11.79
N MET A 115 -1.24 5.54 -10.98
CA MET A 115 -0.44 4.53 -10.27
C MET A 115 -1.30 3.66 -9.34
N GLN A 116 -2.26 4.24 -8.62
CA GLN A 116 -3.18 3.50 -7.75
C GLN A 116 -3.94 2.40 -8.50
N ILE A 117 -4.36 2.66 -9.74
CA ILE A 117 -5.05 1.65 -10.58
C ILE A 117 -4.09 0.53 -10.96
N ALA A 118 -2.89 0.87 -11.43
CA ALA A 118 -1.88 -0.11 -11.83
C ALA A 118 -1.42 -0.96 -10.64
N MET A 119 -1.18 -0.34 -9.48
CA MET A 119 -0.75 -1.01 -8.26
C MET A 119 -1.81 -1.98 -7.75
N LEU A 120 -3.10 -1.60 -7.76
CA LEU A 120 -4.16 -2.54 -7.35
C LEU A 120 -4.21 -3.78 -8.24
N ARG A 121 -3.97 -3.64 -9.56
CA ARG A 121 -3.89 -4.80 -10.46
C ARG A 121 -2.72 -5.70 -10.10
N ALA A 122 -1.55 -5.12 -9.81
CA ALA A 122 -0.38 -5.87 -9.38
C ALA A 122 -0.64 -6.60 -8.05
N VAL A 123 -1.23 -5.92 -7.05
CA VAL A 123 -1.57 -6.51 -5.74
C VAL A 123 -2.59 -7.63 -5.87
N ARG A 124 -3.63 -7.46 -6.70
CA ARG A 124 -4.62 -8.53 -6.96
C ARG A 124 -4.00 -9.78 -7.55
N PHE A 125 -2.98 -9.61 -8.40
CA PHE A 125 -2.25 -10.73 -8.98
C PHE A 125 -1.28 -11.38 -7.98
N GLY A 126 -0.57 -10.56 -7.19
CA GLY A 126 0.48 -11.03 -6.29
C GLY A 126 0.01 -11.52 -4.91
N ALA A 127 -1.15 -11.06 -4.45
CA ALA A 127 -1.74 -11.41 -3.16
C ALA A 127 -3.25 -11.77 -3.30
N PRO A 128 -3.60 -12.79 -4.11
CA PRO A 128 -4.99 -13.19 -4.36
C PRO A 128 -5.71 -13.72 -3.11
N GLU A 129 -4.98 -14.18 -2.09
CA GLU A 129 -5.48 -14.67 -0.80
C GLU A 129 -6.05 -13.56 0.10
N LEU A 130 -5.68 -12.30 -0.16
CA LEU A 130 -6.21 -11.17 0.58
C LEU A 130 -7.64 -10.82 0.14
N SER A 131 -8.49 -10.42 1.08
CA SER A 131 -9.82 -9.92 0.74
C SER A 131 -9.73 -8.67 -0.16
N PRO A 132 -10.74 -8.38 -1.00
CA PRO A 132 -10.71 -7.22 -1.90
C PRO A 132 -10.50 -5.89 -1.17
N ALA A 133 -11.00 -5.77 0.05
CA ALA A 133 -10.78 -4.59 0.90
C ALA A 133 -9.31 -4.47 1.34
N LYS A 134 -8.70 -5.59 1.79
CA LYS A 134 -7.28 -5.63 2.17
C LYS A 134 -6.36 -5.36 0.98
N GLN A 135 -6.65 -5.91 -0.19
CA GLN A 135 -5.90 -5.63 -1.43
C GLN A 135 -5.92 -4.14 -1.78
N ARG A 136 -7.09 -3.50 -1.66
CA ARG A 136 -7.22 -2.06 -1.91
C ARG A 136 -6.44 -1.23 -0.90
N LEU A 137 -6.54 -1.55 0.40
CA LEU A 137 -5.77 -0.88 1.45
C LEU A 137 -4.26 -1.06 1.24
N LEU A 138 -3.81 -2.28 0.94
CA LEU A 138 -2.40 -2.56 0.65
C LEU A 138 -1.92 -1.76 -0.57
N SER A 139 -2.70 -1.73 -1.65
CA SER A 139 -2.32 -0.95 -2.84
C SER A 139 -2.19 0.55 -2.54
N LEU A 140 -3.11 1.11 -1.74
CA LEU A 140 -3.05 2.51 -1.32
C LEU A 140 -1.81 2.77 -0.46
N ALA A 141 -1.55 1.92 0.53
CA ALA A 141 -0.37 2.03 1.39
C ALA A 141 0.93 1.99 0.57
N LEU A 142 1.02 1.08 -0.41
CA LEU A 142 2.18 0.99 -1.30
C LEU A 142 2.34 2.25 -2.16
N VAL A 143 1.26 2.80 -2.72
CA VAL A 143 1.33 4.02 -3.54
C VAL A 143 1.74 5.24 -2.71
N VAL A 144 1.21 5.39 -1.49
CA VAL A 144 1.63 6.45 -0.55
C VAL A 144 3.10 6.31 -0.16
N ALA A 145 3.56 5.08 0.08
CA ALA A 145 4.97 4.79 0.36
C ALA A 145 5.86 5.12 -0.85
N VAL A 146 5.43 4.79 -2.07
CA VAL A 146 6.15 5.13 -3.31
C VAL A 146 6.28 6.65 -3.48
N GLY A 147 5.25 7.44 -3.17
CA GLY A 147 5.33 8.90 -3.18
C GLY A 147 6.35 9.43 -2.17
N GLY A 148 6.33 8.89 -0.93
CA GLY A 148 7.33 9.26 0.07
C GLY A 148 8.76 8.89 -0.34
N LEU A 149 8.95 7.72 -0.98
CA LEU A 149 10.24 7.32 -1.54
C LEU A 149 10.69 8.23 -2.68
N LEU A 150 9.77 8.75 -3.49
CA LEU A 150 10.07 9.71 -4.54
C LEU A 150 10.60 11.01 -3.94
N GLU A 151 9.98 11.54 -2.88
CA GLU A 151 10.48 12.74 -2.17
C GLU A 151 11.87 12.53 -1.57
N LEU A 152 12.08 11.38 -0.93
CA LEU A 152 13.40 11.01 -0.39
C LEU A 152 14.46 10.88 -1.49
N TYR A 153 14.09 10.35 -2.66
CA TYR A 153 14.96 10.28 -3.82
C TYR A 153 15.28 11.68 -4.37
N GLN A 154 14.27 12.56 -4.47
CA GLN A 154 14.44 13.94 -4.91
C GLN A 154 15.32 14.76 -3.98
N LEU A 155 15.27 14.50 -2.66
CA LEU A 155 16.17 15.12 -1.69
C LEU A 155 17.66 14.87 -1.99
N GLY A 156 17.97 13.75 -2.66
CA GLY A 156 19.33 13.41 -3.11
C GLY A 156 19.76 14.11 -4.41
N LEU A 157 18.87 14.81 -5.11
CA LEU A 157 19.16 15.48 -6.38
C LEU A 157 19.44 16.97 -6.15
N PRO A 158 20.60 17.51 -6.59
CA PRO A 158 20.97 18.91 -6.33
C PRO A 158 20.00 19.98 -6.88
N HIS A 159 19.16 19.59 -7.83
CA HIS A 159 18.20 20.46 -8.51
C HIS A 159 16.75 20.18 -8.12
N ARG A 160 16.52 19.37 -7.08
CA ARG A 160 15.20 19.10 -6.52
C ARG A 160 15.22 19.31 -5.01
N SER A 161 14.03 19.55 -4.47
CA SER A 161 13.78 19.62 -3.04
C SER A 161 12.65 18.65 -2.73
N ALA A 162 12.72 17.99 -1.57
CA ALA A 162 11.57 17.25 -1.07
C ALA A 162 10.49 18.25 -0.64
N GLU A 163 9.29 18.10 -1.20
CA GLU A 163 8.13 18.94 -0.91
C GLU A 163 7.02 18.09 -0.26
N LEU A 164 6.70 18.40 0.99
CA LEU A 164 5.56 17.76 1.66
C LEU A 164 4.25 17.94 0.86
N ALA A 165 4.12 19.06 0.13
CA ALA A 165 2.96 19.35 -0.71
C ALA A 165 2.82 18.37 -1.88
N ASP A 166 3.93 17.90 -2.45
CA ASP A 166 3.93 16.96 -3.57
C ASP A 166 3.54 15.57 -3.09
N TRP A 167 4.09 15.12 -1.94
CA TRP A 167 3.65 13.89 -1.29
C TRP A 167 2.17 13.91 -0.88
N LEU A 168 1.66 15.05 -0.41
CA LEU A 168 0.24 15.23 -0.12
C LEU A 168 -0.59 15.14 -1.41
N ALA A 169 -0.15 15.76 -2.49
CA ALA A 169 -0.83 15.69 -3.78
C ALA A 169 -0.90 14.24 -4.31
N ASP A 170 0.22 13.51 -4.22
CA ASP A 170 0.31 12.09 -4.57
C ASP A 170 -0.70 11.26 -3.78
N THR A 171 -0.74 11.49 -2.46
CA THR A 171 -1.65 10.81 -1.53
C THR A 171 -3.12 11.11 -1.85
N VAL A 172 -3.46 12.36 -2.15
CA VAL A 172 -4.82 12.77 -2.55
C VAL A 172 -5.22 12.08 -3.86
N GLY A 173 -4.33 12.07 -4.85
CA GLY A 173 -4.55 11.39 -6.12
C GLY A 173 -4.91 9.90 -5.95
N ALA A 174 -4.09 9.20 -5.17
CA ALA A 174 -4.31 7.79 -4.86
C ALA A 174 -5.62 7.57 -4.05
N ALA A 175 -5.88 8.41 -3.05
CA ALA A 175 -7.06 8.30 -2.20
C ALA A 175 -8.38 8.50 -2.97
N LEU A 176 -8.42 9.42 -3.94
CA LEU A 176 -9.60 9.64 -4.79
C LEU A 176 -9.97 8.37 -5.56
N VAL A 177 -8.98 7.76 -6.21
CA VAL A 177 -9.17 6.51 -6.95
C VAL A 177 -9.56 5.36 -6.01
N PHE A 178 -8.92 5.26 -4.84
CA PHE A 178 -9.29 4.30 -3.81
C PHE A 178 -10.76 4.46 -3.42
N ALA A 179 -11.24 5.68 -3.16
CA ALA A 179 -12.62 5.95 -2.76
C ALA A 179 -13.63 5.53 -3.83
N VAL A 180 -13.37 5.89 -5.10
CA VAL A 180 -14.21 5.53 -6.25
C VAL A 180 -14.34 4.02 -6.37
N GLN A 181 -13.23 3.28 -6.30
CA GLN A 181 -13.24 1.82 -6.38
C GLN A 181 -14.03 1.18 -5.22
N GLY A 182 -14.09 1.83 -4.06
CA GLY A 182 -14.86 1.35 -2.91
C GLY A 182 -16.34 1.65 -3.00
N GLY A 183 -16.70 2.80 -3.58
CA GLY A 183 -18.10 3.10 -3.90
C GLY A 183 -18.69 2.10 -4.89
N VAL A 184 -17.91 1.72 -5.91
CA VAL A 184 -18.32 0.72 -6.91
C VAL A 184 -18.53 -0.66 -6.27
N ALA A 185 -17.61 -1.10 -5.40
CA ALA A 185 -17.72 -2.41 -4.75
C ALA A 185 -18.98 -2.55 -3.87
N ARG A 186 -19.35 -1.48 -3.13
CA ARG A 186 -20.53 -1.50 -2.23
C ARG A 186 -21.87 -1.47 -2.97
N ARG A 187 -21.92 -0.96 -4.21
CA ARG A 187 -23.14 -0.93 -5.03
C ARG A 187 -23.45 -2.27 -5.68
N GLY A 188 -22.50 -3.19 -5.71
CA GLY A 188 -22.61 -4.51 -6.32
C GLY A 188 -23.17 -5.61 -5.42
N ASP A 189 -23.62 -5.30 -4.19
CA ASP A 189 -24.24 -6.27 -3.27
C ASP A 189 -25.78 -6.24 -3.42
N PRO A 190 -26.40 -7.08 -4.27
CA PRO A 190 -27.86 -7.17 -4.44
C PRO A 190 -28.58 -7.81 -3.25
N ALA A 191 -27.88 -8.19 -2.18
CA ALA A 191 -28.46 -8.89 -1.04
C ALA A 191 -29.32 -8.00 -0.12
N ALA A 192 -29.23 -6.67 -0.23
CA ALA A 192 -29.96 -5.73 0.62
C ALA A 192 -31.34 -5.31 0.07
N SER A 193 -31.68 -5.65 -1.18
CA SER A 193 -32.90 -5.19 -1.86
C SER A 193 -34.01 -6.24 -1.95
N GLN A 194 -33.89 -7.40 -1.29
CA GLN A 194 -34.92 -8.46 -1.30
C GLN A 194 -35.61 -8.69 0.06
N GLN A 195 -35.57 -7.71 0.98
CA GLN A 195 -36.27 -7.79 2.27
C GLN A 195 -37.24 -6.63 2.55
N SER A 196 -37.71 -5.92 1.50
CA SER A 196 -38.77 -4.90 1.64
C SER A 196 -40.05 -5.30 0.92
#